data_AF-A0AAE1W7P2-F1
#
_entry.id   AF-A0AAE1W7P2-F1
#
_cell.length_a   1.000
_cell.length_b   1.000
_cell.length_c   1.000
_cell.angle_alpha   90.00
_cell.angle_beta   90.00
_cell.angle_gamma   90.00
#
_symmetry.space_group_name_H-M   'P 1'
#
loop_
_entity.id
_entity.type
_entity.pdbx_description
1 polymer ?
#
loop_
_entity_poly.entity_id
_entity_poly.type
_entity_poly.pdbx_seq_one_letter_code
_entity_poly.pdbx_strand_id
1 'polypeptide(L)'
;MLRAPTDLRVSELIDHNRKEWKIDLIVEIFHPLDSNLILATPIDQYDTEDRLIWHPDSKGKFTVKSAHHLALELSKIGTPSSLERLHSHWNFL
;
A
#
# COMPACT_ATOMS: atom_id res chain seq x y z
N MET A 1 -23.99 -9.68 -9.96
CA MET A 1 -22.54 -9.50 -10.19
C MET A 1 -22.33 -9.35 -11.68
N LEU A 2 -22.05 -8.12 -12.12
CA LEU A 2 -21.51 -7.93 -13.45
C LEU A 2 -20.05 -8.41 -13.43
N ARG A 3 -19.64 -9.13 -14.48
CA ARG A 3 -18.25 -9.56 -14.60
C ARG A 3 -17.41 -8.33 -14.93
N ALA A 4 -16.37 -8.07 -14.12
CA ALA A 4 -15.39 -7.03 -14.42
C ALA A 4 -14.86 -7.18 -15.86
N PRO A 5 -14.74 -6.08 -16.62
CA PRO A 5 -13.95 -6.08 -17.85
C PRO A 5 -12.54 -6.60 -17.57
N THR A 6 -11.96 -7.37 -18.50
CA THR A 6 -10.61 -7.94 -18.34
C THR A 6 -9.50 -6.88 -18.30
N ASP A 7 -9.82 -5.67 -18.74
CA ASP A 7 -8.95 -4.50 -18.83
C ASP A 7 -9.30 -3.40 -17.82
N LEU A 8 -10.20 -3.69 -16.86
CA LEU A 8 -10.59 -2.76 -15.81
C LEU A 8 -9.36 -2.28 -15.03
N ARG A 9 -9.16 -0.97 -15.01
CA ARG A 9 -8.05 -0.33 -14.28
C ARG A 9 -8.53 0.22 -12.96
N VAL A 10 -7.65 0.21 -11.96
CA VAL A 10 -7.92 0.80 -10.63
C VAL A 10 -8.31 2.28 -10.76
N SER A 11 -7.69 3.03 -11.69
CA SER A 11 -8.04 4.42 -11.98
C SER A 11 -9.51 4.62 -12.37
N GLU A 12 -10.14 3.63 -13.01
CA GLU A 12 -11.54 3.73 -13.42
C GLU A 12 -12.51 3.56 -12.24
N LEU A 13 -12.04 2.92 -11.16
CA LEU A 13 -12.76 2.76 -9.89
C LEU A 13 -12.69 4.00 -9.00
N ILE A 14 -11.92 5.03 -9.39
CA ILE A 14 -11.69 6.24 -8.61
C ILE A 14 -12.41 7.43 -9.27
N ASP A 15 -13.09 8.24 -8.47
CA ASP A 15 -13.50 9.58 -8.85
C ASP A 15 -12.32 10.53 -8.58
N HIS A 16 -11.61 10.93 -9.65
CA HIS A 16 -10.44 11.79 -9.54
C HIS A 16 -10.77 13.24 -9.12
N ASN A 17 -12.01 13.70 -9.31
CA ASN A 17 -12.41 15.04 -8.87
C ASN A 17 -12.68 15.07 -7.37
N ARG A 18 -13.29 13.99 -6.86
CA ARG A 18 -13.62 13.85 -5.43
C ARG A 18 -12.52 13.19 -4.61
N LYS A 19 -11.55 12.54 -5.26
CA LYS A 19 -10.52 11.70 -4.64
C LYS A 19 -11.14 10.60 -3.77
N GLU A 20 -12.15 9.93 -4.32
CA GLU A 20 -12.94 8.91 -3.62
C GLU A 20 -13.17 7.68 -4.50
N TRP A 21 -13.41 6.54 -3.85
CA TRP A 21 -13.80 5.31 -4.55
C TRP A 21 -15.23 5.44 -5.10
N LYS A 22 -15.47 4.89 -6.29
CA LYS A 22 -16.82 4.72 -6.85
C LYS A 22 -17.49 3.50 -6.20
N ILE A 23 -18.06 3.72 -5.01
CA ILE A 23 -18.60 2.65 -4.15
C ILE A 23 -19.57 1.73 -4.90
N ASP A 24 -20.55 2.30 -5.61
CA ASP A 24 -21.57 1.52 -6.30
C ASP A 24 -20.97 0.56 -7.33
N LEU A 25 -19.99 1.04 -8.10
CA LEU A 25 -19.29 0.26 -9.11
C LEU A 25 -18.48 -0.88 -8.49
N ILE A 26 -17.83 -0.62 -7.34
CA ILE A 26 -17.01 -1.61 -6.64
C ILE A 26 -17.89 -2.71 -6.01
N VAL A 27 -19.04 -2.35 -5.45
CA VAL A 27 -19.99 -3.32 -4.87
C VAL A 27 -20.66 -4.17 -5.96
N GLU A 28 -20.84 -3.62 -7.17
CA GLU A 28 -21.45 -4.35 -8.29
C GLU A 28 -20.50 -5.37 -8.94
N ILE A 29 -19.22 -5.03 -9.03
CA ILE A 29 -18.19 -5.81 -9.73
C ILE A 29 -17.53 -6.86 -8.83
N PHE A 30 -17.21 -6.50 -7.58
CA PHE A 30 -16.40 -7.33 -6.70
C PHE A 30 -17.27 -8.12 -5.71
N HIS A 31 -16.70 -9.19 -5.15
CA HIS A 31 -17.34 -9.93 -4.07
C HIS A 31 -17.38 -9.06 -2.80
N PRO A 32 -18.42 -9.13 -1.94
CA PRO A 32 -18.54 -8.25 -0.77
C PRO A 32 -17.30 -8.19 0.12
N LEU A 33 -16.59 -9.32 0.28
CA LEU A 33 -15.33 -9.37 1.02
C LEU A 33 -14.25 -8.48 0.37
N ASP A 34 -14.08 -8.58 -0.94
CA ASP A 34 -13.08 -7.83 -1.71
C ASP A 34 -13.47 -6.35 -1.81
N SER A 35 -14.76 -6.05 -2.02
CA SER A 35 -15.29 -4.69 -2.00
C SER A 35 -14.94 -3.97 -0.70
N ASN A 36 -15.11 -4.64 0.44
CA ASN A 36 -14.77 -4.07 1.75
C ASN A 36 -13.27 -3.78 1.89
N LEU A 37 -12.41 -4.67 1.38
CA LEU A 37 -10.95 -4.48 1.42
C LEU A 37 -10.51 -3.33 0.49
N ILE A 38 -11.09 -3.23 -0.70
CA ILE A 38 -10.82 -2.14 -1.64
C ILE A 38 -11.24 -0.80 -1.01
N LEU A 39 -12.46 -0.72 -0.50
CA LEU A 39 -13.00 0.51 0.11
C LEU A 39 -12.25 0.93 1.39
N ALA A 40 -11.61 -0.02 2.09
CA ALA A 40 -10.75 0.27 3.23
C ALA A 40 -9.38 0.84 2.84
N THR A 41 -8.98 0.75 1.57
CA THR A 41 -7.74 1.36 1.08
C THR A 41 -7.93 2.87 0.97
N PRO A 42 -7.15 3.70 1.68
CA PRO A 42 -7.30 5.14 1.59
C PRO A 42 -6.87 5.63 0.20
N ILE A 43 -7.65 6.56 -0.35
CA ILE A 43 -7.20 7.38 -1.48
C ILE A 43 -6.56 8.63 -0.89
N ASP A 44 -5.33 8.95 -1.31
CA ASP A 44 -4.65 10.16 -0.84
C ASP A 44 -5.49 11.39 -1.23
N GLN A 45 -5.95 12.12 -0.22
CA GLN A 45 -6.70 13.36 -0.39
C GLN A 45 -5.77 14.52 -0.69
N TYR A 46 -4.50 14.39 -0.32
CA TYR A 46 -3.46 15.36 -0.60
C TYR A 46 -2.85 15.08 -1.97
N ASP A 47 -2.18 16.07 -2.53
CA ASP A 47 -1.37 15.90 -3.74
C ASP A 47 0.08 15.68 -3.27
N THR A 48 0.27 14.62 -2.47
CA THR A 48 1.58 14.31 -1.92
C THR A 48 2.40 13.64 -3.00
N GLU A 49 3.58 14.19 -3.30
CA GLU A 49 4.51 13.52 -4.20
C GLU A 49 4.92 12.16 -3.63
N ASP A 50 4.86 11.12 -4.46
CA ASP A 50 5.34 9.80 -4.12
C ASP A 50 6.79 9.86 -3.63
N ARG A 51 7.04 9.32 -2.43
CA ARG A 51 8.38 9.28 -1.84
C ARG A 51 8.97 7.88 -1.93
N LEU A 52 10.20 7.81 -2.43
CA LEU A 52 10.97 6.59 -2.42
C LEU A 52 11.53 6.31 -1.02
N ILE A 53 10.83 5.50 -0.22
CA ILE A 53 11.17 5.17 1.19
C ILE A 53 11.97 3.87 1.36
N TRP A 54 12.76 3.47 0.36
CA TRP A 54 13.68 2.33 0.51
C TRP A 54 14.95 2.77 1.24
N HIS A 55 15.13 2.36 2.50
CA HIS A 55 16.38 2.62 3.22
C HIS A 55 17.57 1.94 2.53
N PRO A 56 18.59 2.69 2.09
CA PRO A 56 19.79 2.08 1.51
C PRO A 56 20.58 1.28 2.56
N ASP A 57 21.36 0.30 2.11
CA ASP A 57 22.44 -0.23 2.94
C ASP A 57 23.47 0.87 3.28
N SER A 58 24.46 0.58 4.12
CA SER A 58 25.50 1.55 4.51
C SER A 58 26.33 2.10 3.33
N LYS A 59 26.14 1.57 2.12
CA LYS A 59 26.77 2.02 0.88
C LYS A 59 25.81 2.78 -0.04
N GLY A 60 24.62 3.14 0.43
CA GLY A 60 23.67 3.94 -0.34
C GLY A 60 22.86 3.12 -1.36
N LYS A 61 22.94 1.78 -1.35
CA LYS A 61 22.26 0.93 -2.34
C LYS A 61 21.25 0.02 -1.66
N PHE A 62 20.01 0.03 -2.14
CA PHE A 62 19.02 -0.97 -1.75
C PHE A 62 18.97 -2.07 -2.79
N THR A 63 19.06 -3.33 -2.35
CA THR A 63 18.95 -4.50 -3.22
C THR A 63 17.95 -5.49 -2.64
N VAL A 64 17.38 -6.35 -3.47
CA VAL A 64 16.50 -7.44 -3.00
C VAL A 64 17.20 -8.31 -1.95
N LYS A 65 18.51 -8.51 -2.08
CA LYS A 65 19.33 -9.26 -1.12
C LYS A 65 19.39 -8.58 0.25
N SER A 66 19.62 -7.27 0.30
CA SER A 66 19.63 -6.52 1.56
C SER A 66 18.24 -6.47 2.20
N ALA A 67 17.19 -6.33 1.38
CA ALA A 67 15.80 -6.37 1.83
C ALA A 67 15.46 -7.71 2.51
N HIS A 68 15.83 -8.82 1.87
CA HIS A 68 15.59 -10.17 2.38
C HIS A 68 16.37 -10.43 3.67
N HIS A 69 17.63 -9.99 3.74
CA HIS A 69 18.43 -10.12 4.96
C HIS A 69 17.81 -9.32 6.11
N LEU A 70 17.36 -8.09 5.86
CA LEU A 70 16.65 -7.27 6.83
C LEU A 70 15.36 -7.95 7.31
N ALA A 71 14.55 -8.49 6.39
CA ALA A 71 13.33 -9.20 6.74
C ALA A 71 13.59 -10.42 7.64
N LEU A 72 14.66 -11.18 7.35
CA LEU A 72 15.07 -12.30 8.21
C LEU A 72 15.53 -11.83 9.60
N GLU A 73 16.31 -10.76 9.70
CA GLU A 73 16.74 -10.21 10.99
C GLU A 73 15.56 -9.71 11.82
N LEU A 74 14.61 -9.00 11.20
CA LEU A 74 13.37 -8.56 11.85
C LEU A 74 12.52 -9.74 12.33
N SER A 75 12.51 -10.87 11.61
CA SER A 75 11.78 -12.07 12.03
C SER A 75 12.39 -12.78 13.24
N LYS A 76 13.70 -12.62 13.48
CA LYS A 76 14.42 -13.24 14.61
C LYS A 76 14.36 -12.40 15.88
N ILE A 77 14.32 -11.09 15.73
CA ILE A 77 14.23 -10.14 16.83
C ILE A 77 12.76 -10.02 17.19
N GLY A 78 12.28 -10.78 18.18
CA GLY A 78 10.93 -10.67 18.77
C GLY A 78 10.63 -9.31 19.45
N THR A 79 11.34 -8.24 19.06
CA THR A 79 11.30 -6.82 19.48
C THR A 79 11.56 -6.57 20.97
N PRO A 80 12.54 -5.70 21.33
CA PRO A 80 12.32 -4.24 21.29
C PRO A 80 13.61 -3.39 21.11
N SER A 81 13.68 -2.53 20.10
CA SER A 81 14.57 -1.34 20.01
C SER A 81 14.53 -0.75 18.60
N SER A 82 14.59 -1.60 17.57
CA SER A 82 14.53 -1.15 16.17
C SER A 82 13.11 -1.03 15.61
N LEU A 83 12.10 -1.57 16.31
CA LEU A 83 10.69 -1.48 15.90
C LEU A 83 10.11 -0.07 16.11
N GLU A 84 10.58 0.69 17.10
CA GLU A 84 10.20 2.10 17.26
C GLU A 84 10.58 2.92 16.03
N ARG A 85 11.76 2.64 15.45
CA ARG A 85 12.20 3.30 14.22
C ARG A 85 11.28 2.92 13.07
N LEU A 86 10.90 1.65 12.90
CA LEU A 86 10.01 1.24 11.82
C LEU A 86 8.59 1.79 11.95
N HIS A 87 8.01 1.84 13.16
CA HIS A 87 6.69 2.47 13.37
C HIS A 87 6.69 3.94 12.96
N SER A 88 7.74 4.70 13.29
CA SER A 88 7.87 6.09 12.81
C SER A 88 8.01 6.23 11.30
N HIS A 89 8.54 5.21 10.59
CA HIS A 89 8.69 5.26 9.13
C HIS A 89 7.39 4.88 8.40
N TRP A 90 6.56 4.01 8.97
CA TRP A 90 5.24 3.69 8.43
C TRP A 90 4.19 4.78 8.76
N ASN A 91 4.43 5.63 9.75
CA ASN A 91 3.59 6.81 10.05
C ASN A 91 3.65 7.92 8.97
N PHE A 92 4.46 7.75 7.93
CA PHE A 92 4.52 8.65 6.76
C PHE A 92 3.80 8.09 5.53
N LEU A 93 3.04 7.00 5.68
CA LEU A 93 2.01 6.58 4.73
C LEU A 93 0.63 7.06 5.16
#